data_AF-A0A521UDL2-F1
#
_entry.id   AF-A0A521UDL2-F1
#
_cell.length_a   1.000
_cell.length_b   1.000
_cell.length_c   1.000
_cell.angle_alpha   90.00
_cell.angle_beta   90.00
_cell.angle_gamma   90.00
#
_symmetry.space_group_name_H-M   'P 1'
#
loop_
_entity.id
_entity.type
_entity.pdbx_description
1 polymer ?
#
loop_
_entity_poly.entity_id
_entity_poly.type
_entity_poly.pdbx_seq_one_letter_code
_entity_poly.pdbx_strand_id
1 'polypeptide(L)'
;MRPSICLLLSLAGLGCGASVTQNPTGLADVPDAAVDVAPAAVDVPPAPVDVPVAMVDVPPPEPTDLALGETCTRDQQCASGLCAQTPGVVAGCAQPCVDDETCLAVNSQLSCVLDRAPGGGRLVCGQVVSAEVDPAGACTQDTECFSGFCLDGLCHNPCADDSVCAAGWRCGAQPVGARSVQVCRANPISGVTVEDYVLFEGLASVDRGTLPLQVVAPPDTVSLTWVTQDLAGPDLFASVTGVTAPDGRTLVDLRSWNTLREQQVRTLPSRLQINGATFPGRTMEPMVPGVFRSSHALLNDRSGSPVASRRMRAMVRVKRAPGGIAANGWTLRLRVIMGGIAGLNAAAAPRNARLQSALSRMRAIYASVGVNLAVEGYADLSAADAARFATIDSQEELRALFQRSSGMTGDVLPIFLVRGISSAAGLENAIGIAGGINGPPGIFGTVSSGVVASWDNTFGRTDLLAQVLAHECGHYLGLWHTMERNPACTTAGQADCSLWGGVDNLTDTPATMAGASRYLMYWTTSGSNELVSAGQGLMMRGNPIIH
;
A
#
# COMPACT_ATOMS: atom_id res chain seq x y z
N MET A 1 13.70 14.08 -16.65
CA MET A 1 13.78 12.60 -16.70
C MET A 1 12.75 12.14 -17.71
N ARG A 2 13.16 11.36 -18.73
CA ARG A 2 12.21 10.78 -19.69
C ARG A 2 11.64 9.50 -19.05
N PRO A 3 10.32 9.33 -18.93
CA PRO A 3 9.76 8.05 -18.51
C PRO A 3 10.11 6.98 -19.55
N SER A 4 10.36 5.74 -19.12
CA SER A 4 10.40 4.59 -20.04
C SER A 4 9.05 4.52 -20.75
N ILE A 5 9.04 4.71 -22.05
CA ILE A 5 7.86 4.65 -22.89
C ILE A 5 8.08 3.52 -23.89
N CYS A 6 7.03 2.72 -24.11
CA CYS A 6 7.03 1.58 -25.03
C CYS A 6 7.49 2.04 -26.42
N LEU A 7 8.63 1.51 -26.89
CA LEU A 7 9.30 1.95 -28.11
C LEU A 7 8.97 1.03 -29.28
N LEU A 8 8.43 1.61 -30.35
CA LEU A 8 8.47 1.02 -31.71
C LEU A 8 9.32 1.92 -32.61
N LEU A 9 10.56 1.50 -32.90
CA LEU A 9 11.47 2.27 -33.75
C LEU A 9 11.36 1.78 -35.21
N SER A 10 10.84 2.65 -36.07
CA SER A 10 11.22 2.68 -37.49
C SER A 10 12.57 3.40 -37.60
N LEU A 11 13.63 2.65 -37.97
CA LEU A 11 15.02 3.07 -38.20
C LEU A 11 15.25 4.57 -38.51
N ALA A 12 15.77 5.33 -37.54
CA ALA A 12 16.72 6.46 -37.71
C ALA A 12 17.23 6.93 -36.34
N GLY A 13 18.55 7.09 -36.18
CA GLY A 13 19.20 7.42 -34.91
C GLY A 13 19.45 8.92 -34.69
N LEU A 14 19.71 9.29 -33.43
CA LEU A 14 20.63 10.36 -32.97
C LEU A 14 20.54 10.48 -31.44
N GLY A 15 21.67 10.29 -30.75
CA GLY A 15 21.79 10.44 -29.30
C GLY A 15 22.18 11.86 -28.88
N CYS A 16 21.91 12.19 -27.61
CA CYS A 16 22.51 13.33 -26.91
C CYS A 16 22.54 13.06 -25.40
N GLY A 17 23.72 13.11 -24.80
CA GLY A 17 23.97 12.93 -23.36
C GLY A 17 24.23 14.24 -22.62
N ALA A 18 24.22 14.18 -21.29
CA ALA A 18 24.85 15.17 -20.42
C ALA A 18 25.21 14.51 -19.06
N SER A 19 26.42 14.78 -18.60
CA SER A 19 27.07 14.18 -17.42
C SER A 19 26.93 15.08 -16.18
N VAL A 20 26.81 14.48 -14.98
CA VAL A 20 26.95 15.18 -13.69
C VAL A 20 27.84 14.35 -12.77
N THR A 21 28.86 14.99 -12.19
CA THR A 21 29.84 14.45 -11.24
C THR A 21 29.46 14.80 -9.79
N GLN A 22 29.60 13.85 -8.86
CA GLN A 22 29.80 14.16 -7.43
C GLN A 22 30.71 13.14 -6.71
N ASN A 23 31.49 13.68 -5.76
CA ASN A 23 32.53 13.11 -4.90
C ASN A 23 32.00 12.19 -3.77
N PRO A 24 32.80 11.22 -3.29
CA PRO A 24 32.51 10.50 -2.04
C PRO A 24 33.50 10.81 -0.90
N THR A 25 32.97 10.97 0.31
CA THR A 25 33.63 10.73 1.61
C THR A 25 32.57 9.99 2.44
N GLY A 26 32.74 8.78 2.97
CA GLY A 26 33.87 8.21 3.71
C GLY A 26 33.42 8.10 5.18
N LEU A 27 33.05 6.91 5.64
CA LEU A 27 32.75 6.62 7.06
C LEU A 27 33.21 5.21 7.43
N ALA A 28 33.84 5.13 8.59
CA ALA A 28 34.65 4.03 9.09
C ALA A 28 33.90 3.14 10.10
N ASP A 29 34.34 1.88 10.18
CA ASP A 29 33.88 0.83 11.09
C ASP A 29 34.33 1.04 12.54
N VAL A 30 33.54 0.51 13.49
CA VAL A 30 33.84 0.38 14.93
C VAL A 30 33.56 -1.08 15.36
N PRO A 31 34.38 -1.70 16.24
CA PRO A 31 34.41 -3.15 16.42
C PRO A 31 33.57 -3.70 17.59
N ASP A 32 33.34 -5.02 17.50
CA ASP A 32 32.61 -5.90 18.43
C ASP A 32 33.21 -5.98 19.85
N ALA A 33 32.34 -6.06 20.85
CA ALA A 33 32.67 -6.38 22.24
C ALA A 33 32.08 -7.77 22.62
N ALA A 34 32.94 -8.62 23.17
CA ALA A 34 32.61 -9.95 23.69
C ALA A 34 31.98 -9.87 25.09
N VAL A 35 31.02 -10.75 25.37
CA VAL A 35 30.37 -10.92 26.68
C VAL A 35 30.80 -12.26 27.28
N ASP A 36 31.43 -12.20 28.46
CA ASP A 36 31.77 -13.34 29.31
C ASP A 36 30.53 -13.85 30.06
N VAL A 37 30.35 -15.17 30.09
CA VAL A 37 29.31 -15.87 30.87
C VAL A 37 29.98 -16.64 32.01
N ALA A 38 29.63 -16.31 33.25
CA ALA A 38 30.03 -17.03 34.46
C ALA A 38 29.06 -18.20 34.79
N PRO A 39 29.53 -19.30 35.41
CA PRO A 39 28.70 -20.48 35.67
C PRO A 39 27.87 -20.39 36.96
N ALA A 40 26.69 -21.00 36.91
CA ALA A 40 25.72 -21.11 38.00
C ALA A 40 26.13 -22.11 39.09
N ALA A 41 25.91 -21.73 40.36
CA ALA A 41 26.04 -22.60 41.52
C ALA A 41 24.75 -23.38 41.78
N VAL A 42 24.90 -24.64 42.19
CA VAL A 42 23.85 -25.59 42.55
C VAL A 42 23.49 -25.40 44.02
N ASP A 43 22.21 -25.15 44.31
CA ASP A 43 21.69 -25.00 45.68
C ASP A 43 20.94 -26.27 46.15
N VAL A 44 21.20 -26.68 47.38
CA VAL A 44 20.72 -27.92 48.02
C VAL A 44 19.47 -27.62 48.87
N PRO A 45 18.40 -28.42 48.79
CA PRO A 45 17.19 -28.17 49.58
C PRO A 45 17.37 -28.59 51.05
N PRO A 46 17.00 -27.74 52.04
CA PRO A 46 16.96 -28.15 53.43
C PRO A 46 15.68 -28.94 53.78
N ALA A 47 15.80 -29.73 54.84
CA ALA A 47 14.84 -30.69 55.36
C ALA A 47 13.54 -30.04 55.90
N PRO A 48 12.42 -30.79 55.94
CA PRO A 48 11.11 -30.26 56.32
C PRO A 48 11.01 -30.04 57.83
N VAL A 49 10.56 -28.84 58.21
CA VAL A 49 10.27 -28.46 59.59
C VAL A 49 8.77 -28.59 59.83
N ASP A 50 8.39 -29.35 60.85
CA ASP A 50 7.02 -29.47 61.34
C ASP A 50 6.51 -28.13 61.89
N VAL A 51 5.45 -27.60 61.26
CA VAL A 51 4.77 -26.36 61.67
C VAL A 51 3.57 -26.73 62.56
N PRO A 52 3.45 -26.16 63.77
CA PRO A 52 2.29 -26.38 64.63
C PRO A 52 1.03 -25.72 64.03
N VAL A 53 -0.10 -26.42 64.14
CA VAL A 53 -1.42 -25.98 63.70
C VAL A 53 -1.78 -24.68 64.44
N ALA A 54 -1.75 -23.56 63.71
CA ALA A 54 -2.17 -22.26 64.20
C ALA A 54 -3.69 -22.22 64.39
N MET A 55 -4.12 -21.60 65.48
CA MET A 55 -5.51 -21.28 65.73
C MET A 55 -6.05 -20.42 64.59
N VAL A 56 -7.26 -20.72 64.13
CA VAL A 56 -7.98 -19.96 63.10
C VAL A 56 -8.35 -18.61 63.70
N ASP A 57 -7.44 -17.64 63.59
CA ASP A 57 -7.77 -16.24 63.75
C ASP A 57 -8.82 -15.89 62.70
N VAL A 58 -10.00 -15.47 63.16
CA VAL A 58 -11.01 -14.87 62.30
C VAL A 58 -10.35 -13.63 61.70
N PRO A 59 -10.11 -13.58 60.38
CA PRO A 59 -9.44 -12.43 59.80
C PRO A 59 -10.25 -11.17 60.11
N PRO A 60 -9.57 -10.06 60.47
CA PRO A 60 -10.26 -8.79 60.69
C PRO A 60 -11.12 -8.45 59.47
N PRO A 61 -12.27 -7.77 59.67
CA PRO A 61 -13.13 -7.37 58.57
C PRO A 61 -12.29 -6.66 57.51
N GLU A 62 -12.37 -7.13 56.27
CA GLU A 62 -11.60 -6.56 55.18
C GLU A 62 -11.91 -5.07 55.03
N PRO A 63 -10.89 -4.23 54.75
CA PRO A 63 -11.11 -2.82 54.52
C PRO A 63 -12.07 -2.59 53.34
N THR A 64 -13.07 -1.74 53.58
CA THR A 64 -13.96 -1.18 52.56
C THR A 64 -13.51 0.25 52.26
N ASP A 65 -13.76 0.73 51.05
CA ASP A 65 -13.41 2.09 50.57
C ASP A 65 -11.92 2.35 50.33
N LEU A 66 -11.20 1.33 49.85
CA LEU A 66 -9.83 1.47 49.34
C LEU A 66 -9.77 2.48 48.18
N ALA A 67 -8.75 3.33 48.21
CA ALA A 67 -8.48 4.35 47.21
C ALA A 67 -7.91 3.75 45.90
N LEU A 68 -7.99 4.50 44.80
CA LEU A 68 -7.42 4.07 43.52
C LEU A 68 -5.93 3.72 43.66
N GLY A 69 -5.55 2.55 43.14
CA GLY A 69 -4.20 1.98 43.22
C GLY A 69 -3.92 1.13 44.46
N GLU A 70 -4.76 1.14 45.48
CA GLU A 70 -4.59 0.27 46.65
C GLU A 70 -4.90 -1.18 46.31
N THR A 71 -4.09 -2.12 46.82
CA THR A 71 -4.25 -3.55 46.55
C THR A 71 -5.59 -4.06 47.05
N CYS A 72 -6.31 -4.76 46.19
CA CYS A 72 -7.61 -5.35 46.47
C CYS A 72 -7.64 -6.79 45.93
N THR A 73 -8.57 -7.58 46.45
CA THR A 73 -8.92 -8.92 45.98
C THR A 73 -10.36 -9.00 45.50
N ARG A 74 -11.21 -8.00 45.78
CA ARG A 74 -12.63 -7.97 45.43
C ARG A 74 -13.12 -6.56 45.15
N ASP A 75 -14.06 -6.42 44.23
CA ASP A 75 -14.67 -5.15 43.83
C ASP A 75 -15.22 -4.34 45.01
N GLN A 76 -15.83 -5.00 46.00
CA GLN A 76 -16.46 -4.33 47.15
C GLN A 76 -15.47 -3.63 48.09
N GLN A 77 -14.18 -3.94 47.99
CA GLN A 77 -13.17 -3.28 48.82
C GLN A 77 -12.86 -1.88 48.30
N CYS A 78 -13.08 -1.61 47.02
CA CYS A 78 -12.69 -0.38 46.36
C CYS A 78 -13.80 0.67 46.40
N ALA A 79 -13.45 1.93 46.68
CA ALA A 79 -14.39 3.05 46.62
C ALA A 79 -15.01 3.22 45.21
N SER A 80 -14.28 2.81 44.17
CA SER A 80 -14.75 2.77 42.78
C SER A 80 -15.69 1.59 42.46
N GLY A 81 -15.78 0.61 43.37
CA GLY A 81 -16.47 -0.65 43.14
C GLY A 81 -15.79 -1.58 42.13
N LEU A 82 -14.51 -1.35 41.79
CA LEU A 82 -13.77 -2.16 40.82
C LEU A 82 -12.36 -2.48 41.32
N CYS A 83 -12.05 -3.77 41.35
CA CYS A 83 -10.73 -4.29 41.63
C CYS A 83 -10.13 -4.91 40.36
N ALA A 84 -8.99 -4.40 39.90
CA ALA A 84 -8.27 -5.01 38.78
C ALA A 84 -7.60 -6.31 39.26
N GLN A 85 -7.99 -7.45 38.69
CA GLN A 85 -7.57 -8.78 39.15
C GLN A 85 -6.72 -9.53 38.13
N THR A 86 -6.52 -8.95 36.94
CA THR A 86 -5.86 -9.64 35.83
C THR A 86 -4.36 -9.80 36.08
N PRO A 87 -3.81 -11.02 35.92
CA PRO A 87 -2.38 -11.25 35.95
C PRO A 87 -1.65 -10.32 34.99
N GLY A 88 -0.61 -9.63 35.50
CA GLY A 88 0.15 -8.65 34.73
C GLY A 88 -0.41 -7.24 34.76
N VAL A 89 -1.62 -6.98 35.28
CA VAL A 89 -2.04 -5.61 35.65
C VAL A 89 -1.65 -5.40 37.11
N VAL A 90 -1.13 -4.22 37.46
CA VAL A 90 -0.88 -3.87 38.87
C VAL A 90 -2.18 -4.02 39.65
N ALA A 91 -2.27 -5.06 40.48
CA ALA A 91 -3.49 -5.40 41.20
C ALA A 91 -3.84 -4.28 42.18
N GLY A 92 -5.03 -3.70 41.99
CA GLY A 92 -5.49 -2.62 42.84
C GLY A 92 -6.83 -2.05 42.40
N CYS A 93 -7.37 -1.18 43.26
CA CYS A 93 -8.61 -0.49 43.00
C CYS A 93 -8.48 0.39 41.77
N ALA A 94 -9.36 0.18 40.82
CA ALA A 94 -9.33 0.80 39.51
C ALA A 94 -10.66 1.49 39.21
N GLN A 95 -10.71 2.30 38.17
CA GLN A 95 -11.96 2.89 37.67
C GLN A 95 -12.23 2.38 36.25
N PRO A 96 -13.49 2.38 35.77
CA PRO A 96 -13.77 1.96 34.40
C PRO A 96 -13.20 2.98 33.41
N CYS A 97 -12.84 2.51 32.21
CA CYS A 97 -12.37 3.36 31.13
C CYS A 97 -12.99 2.94 29.79
N VAL A 98 -12.96 3.85 28.82
CA VAL A 98 -13.35 3.59 27.44
C VAL A 98 -12.18 3.76 26.46
N ASP A 99 -11.17 4.53 26.86
CA ASP A 99 -9.94 4.82 26.12
C ASP A 99 -8.82 5.27 27.08
N ASP A 100 -7.61 5.43 26.55
CA ASP A 100 -6.44 5.86 27.32
C ASP A 100 -6.56 7.31 27.83
N GLU A 101 -7.26 8.19 27.11
CA GLU A 101 -7.45 9.60 27.54
C GLU A 101 -8.21 9.67 28.87
N THR A 102 -9.20 8.80 29.05
CA THR A 102 -9.93 8.65 30.32
C THR A 102 -8.99 8.34 31.50
N CYS A 103 -7.95 7.54 31.27
CA CYS A 103 -7.01 7.13 32.32
C CYS A 103 -5.90 8.15 32.56
N LEU A 104 -5.40 8.78 31.50
CA LEU A 104 -4.39 9.85 31.58
C LEU A 104 -4.88 11.06 32.38
N ALA A 105 -6.19 11.35 32.35
CA ALA A 105 -6.80 12.39 33.17
C ALA A 105 -6.73 12.12 34.68
N VAL A 106 -6.59 10.86 35.09
CA VAL A 106 -6.48 10.46 36.50
C VAL A 106 -5.04 10.26 36.92
N ASN A 107 -4.23 9.62 36.09
CA ASN A 107 -2.79 9.51 36.30
C ASN A 107 -2.11 9.28 34.95
N SER A 108 -1.09 10.09 34.63
CA SER A 108 -0.36 10.03 33.36
C SER A 108 0.41 8.72 33.11
N GLN A 109 0.46 7.82 34.08
CA GLN A 109 1.07 6.48 33.97
C GLN A 109 0.05 5.36 33.73
N LEU A 110 -1.25 5.65 33.76
CA LEU A 110 -2.30 4.65 33.57
C LEU A 110 -2.77 4.62 32.12
N SER A 111 -3.02 3.40 31.64
CA SER A 111 -3.68 3.13 30.35
C SER A 111 -5.02 2.47 30.60
N CYS A 112 -5.86 2.44 29.57
CA CYS A 112 -7.08 1.65 29.59
C CYS A 112 -6.73 0.19 29.28
N VAL A 113 -6.89 -0.68 30.28
CA VAL A 113 -6.46 -2.08 30.21
C VAL A 113 -7.62 -3.04 30.33
N LEU A 114 -7.51 -4.20 29.69
CA LEU A 114 -8.48 -5.28 29.83
C LEU A 114 -8.28 -6.03 31.15
N ASP A 115 -9.29 -5.98 32.00
CA ASP A 115 -9.44 -6.83 33.18
C ASP A 115 -10.36 -8.03 32.89
N ARG A 116 -9.81 -9.24 32.87
CA ARG A 116 -10.47 -10.54 32.65
C ARG A 116 -11.05 -11.09 33.96
N ALA A 117 -12.01 -10.38 34.54
CA ALA A 117 -12.73 -10.84 35.73
C ALA A 117 -13.57 -12.12 35.46
N PRO A 118 -13.93 -12.92 36.49
CA PRO A 118 -14.71 -14.16 36.31
C PRO A 118 -16.06 -13.97 35.59
N GLY A 119 -16.63 -12.76 35.62
CA GLY A 119 -17.87 -12.40 34.94
C GLY A 119 -17.71 -11.97 33.46
N GLY A 120 -16.50 -12.05 32.91
CA GLY A 120 -16.15 -11.57 31.57
C GLY A 120 -15.23 -10.34 31.61
N GLY A 121 -14.70 -9.97 30.45
CA GLY A 121 -13.80 -8.83 30.30
C GLY A 121 -14.47 -7.50 30.60
N ARG A 122 -13.73 -6.60 31.26
CA ARG A 122 -14.07 -5.19 31.47
C ARG A 122 -12.83 -4.32 31.27
N LEU A 123 -13.03 -3.05 30.93
CA LEU A 123 -11.96 -2.09 30.73
C LEU A 123 -11.79 -1.24 31.98
N VAL A 124 -10.57 -1.16 32.50
CA VAL A 124 -10.24 -0.41 33.72
C VAL A 124 -8.96 0.40 33.54
N CYS A 125 -8.82 1.51 34.27
CA CYS A 125 -7.54 2.22 34.32
C CYS A 125 -6.54 1.43 35.17
N GLY A 126 -5.43 1.04 34.56
CA GLY A 126 -4.39 0.24 35.18
C GLY A 126 -3.06 0.38 34.46
N GLN A 127 -2.06 -0.36 34.94
CA GLN A 127 -0.77 -0.46 34.30
C GLN A 127 -0.46 -1.93 34.09
N VAL A 128 -0.13 -2.33 32.86
CA VAL A 128 0.38 -3.67 32.57
C VAL A 128 1.88 -3.71 32.91
N VAL A 129 2.22 -4.49 33.93
CA VAL A 129 3.59 -4.82 34.32
C VAL A 129 4.24 -5.51 33.13
N SER A 130 5.41 -5.01 32.69
CA SER A 130 6.21 -5.51 31.55
C SER A 130 5.64 -5.29 30.15
N ALA A 131 4.63 -4.44 29.96
CA ALA A 131 4.24 -4.04 28.61
C ALA A 131 5.35 -3.19 27.97
N GLU A 132 5.83 -3.65 26.82
CA GLU A 132 6.88 -3.01 26.02
C GLU A 132 6.39 -2.67 24.60
N VAL A 133 5.24 -3.19 24.20
CA VAL A 133 4.77 -3.13 22.82
C VAL A 133 3.68 -2.07 22.67
N ASP A 134 3.99 -1.08 21.83
CA ASP A 134 3.06 -0.04 21.40
C ASP A 134 1.80 -0.64 20.74
N PRO A 135 0.69 0.13 20.70
CA PRO A 135 -0.51 -0.26 19.97
C PRO A 135 -0.20 -0.67 18.53
N ALA A 136 -0.86 -1.73 18.06
CA ALA A 136 -0.66 -2.39 16.77
C ALA A 136 0.75 -3.00 16.54
N GLY A 137 1.59 -3.05 17.56
CA GLY A 137 2.81 -3.86 17.56
C GLY A 137 2.50 -5.36 17.61
N ALA A 138 3.45 -6.17 17.16
CA ALA A 138 3.30 -7.62 17.17
C ALA A 138 3.32 -8.16 18.61
N CYS A 139 2.46 -9.14 18.89
CA CYS A 139 2.40 -9.78 20.19
C CYS A 139 2.11 -11.29 20.08
N THR A 140 2.53 -12.03 21.10
CA THR A 140 2.19 -13.44 21.32
C THR A 140 1.30 -13.63 22.54
N GLN A 141 1.33 -12.68 23.48
CA GLN A 141 0.62 -12.76 24.75
C GLN A 141 0.06 -11.39 25.13
N ASP A 142 -1.03 -11.40 25.89
CA ASP A 142 -1.71 -10.18 26.35
C ASP A 142 -0.81 -9.25 27.16
N THR A 143 0.09 -9.80 27.97
CA THR A 143 0.98 -9.05 28.86
C THR A 143 2.05 -8.23 28.12
N GLU A 144 2.27 -8.50 26.83
CA GLU A 144 3.20 -7.72 26.00
C GLU A 144 2.61 -6.36 25.61
N CYS A 145 1.28 -6.25 25.60
CA CYS A 145 0.54 -5.09 25.14
C CYS A 145 0.20 -4.14 26.30
N PHE A 146 0.35 -2.83 26.09
CA PHE A 146 -0.03 -1.82 27.10
C PHE A 146 -1.49 -1.91 27.54
N SER A 147 -2.37 -2.36 26.65
CA SER A 147 -3.80 -2.57 26.90
C SER A 147 -4.14 -3.92 27.52
N GLY A 148 -3.18 -4.86 27.62
CA GLY A 148 -3.47 -6.24 28.01
C GLY A 148 -4.27 -7.03 26.96
N PHE A 149 -4.22 -6.60 25.69
CA PHE A 149 -5.07 -7.13 24.61
C PHE A 149 -4.24 -7.52 23.37
N CYS A 150 -3.84 -8.79 23.32
CA CYS A 150 -3.22 -9.39 22.13
C CYS A 150 -4.25 -10.20 21.35
N LEU A 151 -4.59 -9.74 20.15
CA LEU A 151 -5.54 -10.42 19.26
C LEU A 151 -4.98 -10.49 17.85
N ASP A 152 -5.13 -11.66 17.23
CA ASP A 152 -4.63 -11.94 15.88
C ASP A 152 -3.14 -11.57 15.69
N GLY A 153 -2.35 -11.68 16.76
CA GLY A 153 -0.92 -11.38 16.79
C GLY A 153 -0.56 -9.89 16.88
N LEU A 154 -1.52 -9.01 17.17
CA LEU A 154 -1.32 -7.56 17.31
C LEU A 154 -1.87 -7.03 18.64
N CYS A 155 -1.23 -5.98 19.18
CA CYS A 155 -1.70 -5.29 20.38
C CYS A 155 -2.84 -4.32 20.06
N HIS A 156 -4.02 -4.50 20.65
CA HIS A 156 -5.19 -3.66 20.38
C HIS A 156 -5.47 -2.68 21.51
N ASN A 157 -5.82 -1.44 21.18
CA ASN A 157 -6.25 -0.48 22.20
C ASN A 157 -7.75 -0.49 22.40
N PRO A 158 -8.25 -0.24 23.62
CA PRO A 158 -9.64 0.12 23.84
C PRO A 158 -10.03 1.39 23.08
N CYS A 159 -11.30 1.53 22.78
CA CYS A 159 -11.81 2.70 22.08
C CYS A 159 -13.23 3.05 22.50
N ALA A 160 -13.52 4.35 22.50
CA ALA A 160 -14.88 4.86 22.57
C ALA A 160 -15.54 4.89 21.18
N ASP A 161 -14.78 5.29 20.15
CA ASP A 161 -15.23 5.38 18.77
C ASP A 161 -14.05 5.30 17.76
N ASP A 162 -14.37 5.38 16.46
CA ASP A 162 -13.40 5.27 15.35
C ASP A 162 -12.30 6.35 15.38
N SER A 163 -12.49 7.48 16.08
CA SER A 163 -11.51 8.58 16.10
C SER A 163 -10.24 8.27 16.92
N VAL A 164 -10.34 7.31 17.84
CA VAL A 164 -9.22 6.84 18.66
C VAL A 164 -8.37 5.81 17.92
N CYS A 165 -8.92 5.18 16.88
CA CYS A 165 -8.27 4.09 16.18
C CYS A 165 -7.33 4.58 15.09
N ALA A 166 -6.16 3.94 15.00
CA ALA A 166 -5.24 4.15 13.90
C ALA A 166 -5.88 3.76 12.56
N ALA A 167 -5.46 4.42 11.48
CA ALA A 167 -5.85 4.04 10.12
C ALA A 167 -5.62 2.54 9.88
N GLY A 168 -6.59 1.86 9.29
CA GLY A 168 -6.61 0.39 9.17
C GLY A 168 -7.51 -0.31 10.19
N TRP A 169 -7.84 0.37 11.30
CA TRP A 169 -8.73 -0.14 12.35
C TRP A 169 -9.97 0.74 12.54
N ARG A 170 -10.97 0.17 13.19
CA ARG A 170 -12.21 0.80 13.63
C ARG A 170 -12.56 0.34 15.03
N CYS A 171 -13.38 1.10 15.72
CA CYS A 171 -13.85 0.73 17.04
C CYS A 171 -14.94 -0.33 16.92
N GLY A 172 -14.71 -1.50 17.52
CA GLY A 172 -15.64 -2.60 17.39
C GLY A 172 -15.68 -3.50 18.63
N ALA A 173 -16.82 -4.15 18.81
CA ALA A 173 -17.00 -5.11 19.89
C ALA A 173 -16.09 -6.33 19.70
N GLN A 174 -15.46 -6.76 20.78
CA GLN A 174 -14.66 -7.96 20.85
C GLN A 174 -15.10 -8.78 22.08
N PRO A 175 -15.54 -10.03 21.89
CA PRO A 175 -15.96 -10.87 23.00
C PRO A 175 -14.78 -11.26 23.90
N VAL A 176 -14.98 -11.16 25.21
CA VAL A 176 -14.06 -11.59 26.26
C VAL A 176 -14.88 -12.31 27.34
N GLY A 177 -14.93 -13.63 27.26
CA GLY A 177 -15.82 -14.44 28.09
C GLY A 177 -17.29 -14.19 27.75
N ALA A 178 -18.12 -13.88 28.76
CA ALA A 178 -19.56 -13.62 28.59
C ALA A 178 -19.90 -12.16 28.22
N ARG A 179 -18.90 -11.29 28.11
CA ARG A 179 -19.06 -9.86 27.80
C ARG A 179 -18.32 -9.48 26.53
N SER A 180 -18.59 -8.30 26.01
CA SER A 180 -17.83 -7.68 24.94
C SER A 180 -17.23 -6.36 25.39
N VAL A 181 -15.99 -6.08 24.99
CA VAL A 181 -15.33 -4.78 25.15
C VAL A 181 -15.18 -4.11 23.79
N GLN A 182 -15.09 -2.78 23.75
CA GLN A 182 -14.80 -2.04 22.53
C GLN A 182 -13.29 -1.91 22.37
N VAL A 183 -12.76 -2.34 21.23
CA VAL A 183 -11.33 -2.24 20.90
C VAL A 183 -11.15 -1.82 19.44
N CYS A 184 -10.07 -1.11 19.17
CA CYS A 184 -9.62 -0.80 17.83
C CYS A 184 -9.19 -2.07 17.13
N ARG A 185 -9.93 -2.49 16.11
CA ARG A 185 -9.66 -3.72 15.36
C ARG A 185 -10.05 -3.57 13.90
N ALA A 186 -9.58 -4.49 13.08
CA ALA A 186 -10.10 -4.60 11.74
C ALA A 186 -11.53 -5.16 11.77
N ASN A 187 -12.40 -4.66 10.87
CA ASN A 187 -13.70 -5.26 10.66
C ASN A 187 -13.55 -6.70 10.13
N PRO A 188 -14.35 -7.68 10.60
CA PRO A 188 -14.41 -8.99 10.00
C PRO A 188 -14.81 -8.90 8.52
N ILE A 189 -14.19 -9.72 7.68
CA ILE A 189 -14.51 -9.81 6.25
C ILE A 189 -14.93 -11.23 5.89
N SER A 190 -15.87 -11.35 4.96
CA SER A 190 -16.29 -12.63 4.36
C SER A 190 -15.82 -12.81 2.91
N GLY A 191 -15.27 -11.75 2.32
CA GLY A 191 -14.78 -11.70 0.95
C GLY A 191 -13.69 -10.64 0.80
N VAL A 192 -13.28 -10.39 -0.43
CA VAL A 192 -12.30 -9.34 -0.73
C VAL A 192 -12.92 -7.97 -0.48
N THR A 193 -12.16 -7.10 0.18
CA THR A 193 -12.55 -5.72 0.48
C THR A 193 -11.38 -4.78 0.18
N VAL A 194 -11.71 -3.53 -0.14
CA VAL A 194 -10.75 -2.46 -0.34
C VAL A 194 -11.22 -1.29 0.50
N GLU A 195 -10.37 -0.83 1.40
CA GLU A 195 -10.65 0.25 2.33
C GLU A 195 -9.67 1.39 2.09
N ASP A 196 -10.17 2.62 2.07
CA ASP A 196 -9.38 3.82 1.82
C ASP A 196 -9.20 4.61 3.11
N TYR A 197 -7.94 4.94 3.44
CA TYR A 197 -7.59 5.72 4.61
C TYR A 197 -6.81 6.97 4.19
N VAL A 198 -7.35 8.15 4.52
CA VAL A 198 -6.62 9.42 4.36
C VAL A 198 -5.70 9.59 5.56
N LEU A 199 -4.40 9.54 5.32
CA LEU A 199 -3.37 9.65 6.36
C LEU A 199 -2.99 11.11 6.63
N PHE A 200 -3.06 11.95 5.60
CA PHE A 200 -2.84 13.38 5.69
C PHE A 200 -3.61 14.09 4.57
N GLU A 201 -4.30 15.17 4.91
CA GLU A 201 -4.80 16.12 3.91
C GLU A 201 -4.66 17.54 4.45
N GLY A 202 -3.86 18.36 3.78
CA GLY A 202 -3.57 19.70 4.28
C GLY A 202 -2.49 20.41 3.50
N LEU A 203 -2.03 21.55 4.04
CA LEU A 203 -0.91 22.28 3.48
C LEU A 203 0.41 21.58 3.86
N ALA A 204 1.17 21.14 2.87
CA ALA A 204 2.48 20.53 3.06
C ALA A 204 3.59 21.51 2.60
N SER A 205 4.73 21.48 3.30
CA SER A 205 5.96 22.13 2.83
C SER A 205 6.53 21.31 1.67
N VAL A 206 6.69 21.93 0.51
CA VAL A 206 7.30 21.29 -0.66
C VAL A 206 8.79 21.02 -0.35
N ASP A 207 9.34 19.92 -0.88
CA ASP A 207 10.72 19.44 -0.69
C ASP A 207 11.11 18.98 0.74
N ARG A 208 10.22 19.05 1.74
CA ARG A 208 10.50 18.56 3.12
C ARG A 208 9.89 17.19 3.44
N GLY A 209 8.79 16.84 2.78
CA GLY A 209 8.02 15.64 3.09
C GLY A 209 7.25 15.73 4.42
N THR A 210 6.35 14.77 4.65
CA THR A 210 5.62 14.62 5.91
C THR A 210 6.48 13.96 6.98
N LEU A 211 6.08 14.11 8.24
CA LEU A 211 6.46 13.14 9.26
C LEU A 211 5.92 11.74 8.88
N PRO A 212 6.49 10.65 9.44
CA PRO A 212 5.97 9.31 9.20
C PRO A 212 4.50 9.18 9.62
N LEU A 213 3.66 8.82 8.66
CA LEU A 213 2.24 8.54 8.83
C LEU A 213 2.03 7.04 8.99
N GLN A 214 1.14 6.64 9.88
CA GLN A 214 0.94 5.25 10.27
C GLN A 214 -0.33 4.65 9.67
N VAL A 215 -0.25 3.38 9.28
CA VAL A 215 -1.41 2.55 8.95
C VAL A 215 -1.18 1.14 9.50
N VAL A 216 -2.22 0.53 10.06
CA VAL A 216 -2.20 -0.85 10.52
C VAL A 216 -2.66 -1.76 9.39
N ALA A 217 -1.87 -2.79 9.09
CA ALA A 217 -2.24 -3.88 8.21
C ALA A 217 -2.71 -5.08 9.05
N PRO A 218 -4.00 -5.45 9.01
CA PRO A 218 -4.48 -6.66 9.67
C PRO A 218 -3.91 -7.93 9.02
N PRO A 219 -3.98 -9.11 9.68
CA PRO A 219 -3.44 -10.37 9.14
C PRO A 219 -4.04 -10.86 7.82
N ASP A 220 -5.21 -10.37 7.46
CA ASP A 220 -5.89 -10.68 6.20
C ASP A 220 -5.61 -9.64 5.09
N THR A 221 -4.62 -8.76 5.27
CA THR A 221 -4.16 -7.80 4.26
C THR A 221 -3.45 -8.53 3.13
N VAL A 222 -3.90 -8.28 1.90
CA VAL A 222 -3.31 -8.78 0.66
C VAL A 222 -2.29 -7.77 0.11
N SER A 223 -2.62 -6.49 0.14
CA SER A 223 -1.75 -5.43 -0.35
C SER A 223 -2.06 -4.08 0.30
N LEU A 224 -1.05 -3.21 0.26
CA LEU A 224 -1.15 -1.80 0.61
C LEU A 224 -0.75 -0.97 -0.60
N THR A 225 -1.57 0.00 -0.99
CA THR A 225 -1.21 0.98 -2.03
C THR A 225 -1.24 2.38 -1.47
N TRP A 226 -0.06 2.96 -1.24
CA TRP A 226 0.09 4.35 -0.85
C TRP A 226 -0.07 5.26 -2.07
N VAL A 227 -0.74 6.40 -1.87
CA VAL A 227 -0.89 7.43 -2.88
C VAL A 227 -0.53 8.79 -2.29
N THR A 228 0.33 9.52 -2.99
CA THR A 228 0.60 10.94 -2.74
C THR A 228 0.00 11.75 -3.89
N GLN A 229 -0.77 12.80 -3.58
CA GLN A 229 -1.43 13.65 -4.58
C GLN A 229 -1.26 15.15 -4.26
N ASP A 230 -0.84 15.94 -5.26
CA ASP A 230 -1.01 17.40 -5.28
C ASP A 230 -2.47 17.73 -5.62
N LEU A 231 -3.17 18.33 -4.67
CA LEU A 231 -4.58 18.69 -4.80
C LEU A 231 -4.80 20.03 -5.51
N ALA A 232 -3.76 20.82 -5.73
CA ALA A 232 -3.85 22.16 -6.28
C ALA A 232 -3.38 22.26 -7.73
N GLY A 233 -2.66 21.27 -8.27
CA GLY A 233 -2.36 21.21 -9.70
C GLY A 233 -1.34 20.15 -10.08
N PRO A 234 -0.99 20.02 -11.37
CA PRO A 234 -0.09 19.00 -11.86
C PRO A 234 1.39 19.42 -11.90
N ASP A 235 1.74 20.59 -11.38
CA ASP A 235 3.05 21.21 -11.60
C ASP A 235 4.15 20.68 -10.68
N LEU A 236 3.78 19.95 -9.62
CA LEU A 236 4.73 19.34 -8.68
C LEU A 236 4.80 17.83 -8.86
N PHE A 237 5.98 17.27 -8.57
CA PHE A 237 6.15 15.83 -8.48
C PHE A 237 5.63 15.33 -7.13
N ALA A 238 4.67 14.42 -7.15
CA ALA A 238 4.25 13.68 -5.98
C ALA A 238 5.10 12.41 -5.82
N SER A 239 5.40 12.05 -4.58
CA SER A 239 6.10 10.81 -4.29
C SER A 239 5.76 10.25 -2.92
N VAL A 240 5.73 8.92 -2.82
CA VAL A 240 5.94 8.21 -1.55
C VAL A 240 7.46 8.17 -1.33
N THR A 241 7.94 8.87 -0.30
CA THR A 241 9.38 9.08 -0.07
C THR A 241 10.02 8.04 0.83
N GLY A 242 9.22 7.39 1.67
CA GLY A 242 9.68 6.30 2.51
C GLY A 242 8.54 5.40 2.96
N VAL A 243 8.84 4.12 3.16
CA VAL A 243 7.94 3.13 3.76
C VAL A 243 8.77 2.17 4.61
N THR A 244 8.38 1.99 5.86
CA THR A 244 8.96 1.03 6.80
C THR A 244 7.88 0.03 7.21
N ALA A 245 8.20 -1.26 7.08
CA ALA A 245 7.34 -2.36 7.49
C ALA A 245 7.31 -2.53 9.02
N PRO A 246 6.34 -3.29 9.57
CA PRO A 246 6.23 -3.52 11.01
C PRO A 246 7.47 -4.15 11.64
N ASP A 247 8.20 -4.97 10.87
CA ASP A 247 9.45 -5.64 11.27
C ASP A 247 10.70 -4.74 11.17
N GLY A 248 10.52 -3.44 10.93
CA GLY A 248 11.60 -2.46 10.81
C GLY A 248 12.30 -2.43 9.45
N ARG A 249 11.97 -3.32 8.52
CA ARG A 249 12.55 -3.28 7.16
C ARG A 249 12.11 -2.02 6.43
N THR A 250 13.08 -1.35 5.81
CA THR A 250 12.80 -0.22 4.91
C THR A 250 12.42 -0.75 3.54
N LEU A 251 11.15 -0.59 3.19
CA LEU A 251 10.59 -1.00 1.90
C LEU A 251 10.80 0.06 0.83
N VAL A 252 10.80 1.34 1.22
CA VAL A 252 11.10 2.51 0.38
C VAL A 252 11.91 3.50 1.19
N ASP A 253 12.98 4.04 0.60
CA ASP A 253 13.67 5.24 1.07
C ASP A 253 14.30 5.94 -0.12
N LEU A 254 13.68 7.01 -0.63
CA LEU A 254 14.15 7.70 -1.84
C LEU A 254 15.56 8.29 -1.76
N ARG A 255 16.15 8.41 -0.56
CA ARG A 255 17.53 8.88 -0.42
C ARG A 255 18.54 7.81 -0.79
N SER A 256 18.21 6.55 -0.48
CA SER A 256 19.04 5.37 -0.77
C SER A 256 18.46 4.51 -1.90
N TRP A 257 17.28 4.88 -2.41
CA TRP A 257 16.53 4.17 -3.43
C TRP A 257 17.37 4.04 -4.69
N ASN A 258 17.73 2.79 -4.97
CA ASN A 258 18.35 2.44 -6.22
C ASN A 258 17.36 1.63 -7.05
N THR A 259 17.03 2.18 -8.19
CA THR A 259 16.14 1.61 -9.20
C THR A 259 16.74 0.41 -9.93
N LEU A 260 18.02 0.12 -9.67
CA LEU A 260 18.78 -1.01 -10.21
C LEU A 260 18.75 -2.26 -9.32
N ARG A 261 18.12 -2.18 -8.14
CA ARG A 261 17.99 -3.30 -7.20
C ARG A 261 16.52 -3.70 -7.06
N GLU A 262 16.29 -4.95 -6.65
CA GLU A 262 14.94 -5.47 -6.43
C GLU A 262 14.13 -4.51 -5.54
N GLN A 263 12.94 -4.16 -6.02
CA GLN A 263 12.05 -3.26 -5.31
C GLN A 263 10.95 -4.08 -4.65
N GLN A 264 10.91 -3.99 -3.32
CA GLN A 264 9.87 -4.61 -2.51
C GLN A 264 8.50 -3.95 -2.74
N VAL A 265 8.49 -2.77 -3.37
CA VAL A 265 7.30 -1.97 -3.68
C VAL A 265 7.29 -1.64 -5.17
N ARG A 266 6.13 -1.75 -5.83
CA ARG A 266 5.94 -1.27 -7.20
C ARG A 266 5.60 0.20 -7.22
N THR A 267 6.56 1.01 -7.65
CA THR A 267 6.39 2.45 -7.84
C THR A 267 7.39 2.99 -8.86
N LEU A 268 6.97 3.97 -9.65
CA LEU A 268 7.85 4.91 -10.33
C LEU A 268 7.73 6.23 -9.58
N PRO A 269 8.69 6.58 -8.70
CA PRO A 269 8.60 7.77 -7.87
C PRO A 269 8.64 9.06 -8.69
N SER A 270 8.31 10.18 -8.06
CA SER A 270 8.37 11.52 -8.65
C SER A 270 7.56 11.66 -9.94
N ARG A 271 6.25 11.45 -9.83
CA ARG A 271 5.30 11.64 -10.95
C ARG A 271 4.57 12.96 -10.78
N LEU A 272 4.32 13.65 -11.88
CA LEU A 272 3.56 14.91 -11.83
C LEU A 272 2.17 14.64 -11.25
N GLN A 273 1.74 15.53 -10.35
CA GLN A 273 0.48 15.50 -9.62
C GLN A 273 0.28 14.32 -8.66
N ILE A 274 0.56 13.07 -9.06
CA ILE A 274 0.15 11.89 -8.30
C ILE A 274 1.13 10.73 -8.47
N ASN A 275 1.46 10.05 -7.37
CA ASN A 275 2.27 8.84 -7.36
C ASN A 275 1.60 7.75 -6.53
N GLY A 276 1.61 6.52 -7.05
CA GLY A 276 1.15 5.32 -6.36
C GLY A 276 2.30 4.36 -6.10
N ALA A 277 2.32 3.74 -4.92
CA ALA A 277 3.30 2.75 -4.52
C ALA A 277 2.61 1.54 -3.88
N THR A 278 2.79 0.34 -4.43
CA THR A 278 2.07 -0.88 -3.99
C THR A 278 3.01 -1.93 -3.42
N PHE A 279 2.69 -2.43 -2.22
CA PHE A 279 3.35 -3.55 -1.55
C PHE A 279 2.36 -4.73 -1.40
N PRO A 280 2.80 -5.99 -1.58
CA PRO A 280 4.14 -6.42 -1.97
C PRO A 280 4.42 -6.20 -3.47
N GLY A 281 5.69 -5.97 -3.81
CA GLY A 281 6.17 -5.76 -5.17
C GLY A 281 6.80 -7.00 -5.84
N ARG A 282 6.92 -8.10 -5.10
CA ARG A 282 7.51 -9.37 -5.54
C ARG A 282 6.73 -10.56 -4.96
N THR A 283 6.77 -11.68 -5.67
CA THR A 283 5.97 -12.88 -5.40
C THR A 283 6.20 -13.56 -4.06
N MET A 284 7.42 -13.50 -3.54
CA MET A 284 7.84 -14.24 -2.36
C MET A 284 7.83 -13.39 -1.09
N GLU A 285 7.32 -12.17 -1.15
CA GLU A 285 7.30 -11.27 -0.01
C GLU A 285 5.94 -11.33 0.69
N PRO A 286 5.87 -11.95 1.88
CA PRO A 286 4.62 -11.99 2.63
C PRO A 286 4.29 -10.59 3.15
N MET A 287 2.98 -10.30 3.22
CA MET A 287 2.49 -9.19 4.02
C MET A 287 2.76 -9.49 5.49
N VAL A 288 3.43 -8.56 6.18
CA VAL A 288 3.66 -8.65 7.62
C VAL A 288 2.58 -7.82 8.31
N PRO A 289 1.74 -8.40 9.19
CA PRO A 289 0.73 -7.64 9.91
C PRO A 289 1.37 -6.64 10.88
N GLY A 290 0.67 -5.53 11.14
CA GLY A 290 1.09 -4.50 12.10
C GLY A 290 1.24 -3.11 11.48
N VAL A 291 1.99 -2.22 12.15
CA VAL A 291 2.11 -0.81 11.77
C VAL A 291 3.13 -0.57 10.65
N PHE A 292 2.64 -0.16 9.49
CA PHE A 292 3.45 0.43 8.44
C PHE A 292 3.58 1.93 8.66
N ARG A 293 4.78 2.46 8.43
CA ARG A 293 5.08 3.89 8.51
C ARG A 293 5.48 4.41 7.15
N SER A 294 4.84 5.47 6.68
CA SER A 294 5.04 6.02 5.34
C SER A 294 5.29 7.52 5.37
N SER A 295 6.17 8.01 4.50
CA SER A 295 6.47 9.43 4.33
C SER A 295 6.13 9.86 2.90
N HIS A 296 5.60 11.06 2.75
CA HIS A 296 5.08 11.56 1.47
C HIS A 296 5.61 12.96 1.20
N ALA A 297 5.88 13.29 -0.06
CA ALA A 297 6.33 14.64 -0.42
C ALA A 297 5.77 15.10 -1.77
N LEU A 298 5.61 16.41 -1.87
CA LEU A 298 5.60 17.13 -3.14
C LEU A 298 6.99 17.73 -3.35
N LEU A 299 7.50 17.64 -4.58
CA LEU A 299 8.84 18.09 -4.95
C LEU A 299 8.74 19.10 -6.08
N ASN A 300 9.50 20.19 -5.96
CA ASN A 300 9.60 21.19 -7.02
C ASN A 300 10.25 20.59 -8.27
N ASP A 301 9.74 20.97 -9.44
CA ASP A 301 10.52 20.79 -10.67
C ASP A 301 11.69 21.77 -10.68
N ARG A 302 12.86 21.30 -11.12
CA ARG A 302 14.09 22.10 -11.18
C ARG A 302 14.00 23.26 -12.18
N SER A 303 13.04 23.20 -13.10
CA SER A 303 12.85 24.22 -14.14
C SER A 303 11.81 25.29 -13.80
N GLY A 304 11.01 25.08 -12.74
CA GLY A 304 9.90 25.96 -12.37
C GLY A 304 10.23 27.02 -11.32
N SER A 305 9.29 27.94 -11.08
CA SER A 305 9.35 28.81 -9.91
C SER A 305 9.11 27.96 -8.66
N PRO A 306 9.96 28.08 -7.62
CA PRO A 306 9.83 27.25 -6.43
C PRO A 306 8.51 27.55 -5.72
N VAL A 307 7.75 26.50 -5.45
CA VAL A 307 6.56 26.54 -4.59
C VAL A 307 7.01 26.19 -3.18
N ALA A 308 6.73 27.06 -2.21
CA ALA A 308 7.09 26.80 -0.81
C ALA A 308 6.13 25.81 -0.12
N SER A 309 4.84 25.91 -0.43
CA SER A 309 3.80 25.10 0.19
C SER A 309 2.64 24.81 -0.77
N ARG A 310 2.05 23.63 -0.68
CA ARG A 310 0.94 23.20 -1.55
C ARG A 310 -0.01 22.27 -0.81
N ARG A 311 -1.29 22.26 -1.18
CA ARG A 311 -2.25 21.29 -0.62
C ARG A 311 -1.92 19.90 -1.15
N MET A 312 -1.71 18.96 -0.24
CA MET A 312 -1.38 17.58 -0.54
C MET A 312 -2.37 16.64 0.16
N ARG A 313 -2.65 15.50 -0.48
CA ARG A 313 -3.27 14.34 0.14
C ARG A 313 -2.28 13.17 0.13
N ALA A 314 -2.10 12.55 1.29
CA ALA A 314 -1.49 11.23 1.43
C ALA A 314 -2.58 10.26 1.88
N MET A 315 -2.71 9.14 1.18
CA MET A 315 -3.66 8.10 1.53
C MET A 315 -3.07 6.72 1.30
N VAL A 316 -3.72 5.71 1.86
CA VAL A 316 -3.41 4.30 1.63
C VAL A 316 -4.69 3.55 1.35
N ARG A 317 -4.65 2.69 0.32
CA ARG A 317 -5.70 1.73 0.02
C ARG A 317 -5.26 0.38 0.57
N VAL A 318 -6.03 -0.16 1.51
CA VAL A 318 -5.79 -1.44 2.16
C VAL A 318 -6.69 -2.46 1.50
N LYS A 319 -6.09 -3.44 0.82
CA LYS A 319 -6.83 -4.56 0.24
C LYS A 319 -6.75 -5.75 1.16
N ARG A 320 -7.90 -6.30 1.52
CA ARG A 320 -8.00 -7.45 2.43
C ARG A 320 -8.79 -8.58 1.78
N ALA A 321 -8.43 -9.81 2.08
CA ALA A 321 -9.16 -11.00 1.65
C ALA A 321 -8.96 -12.13 2.67
N PRO A 322 -9.90 -13.09 2.79
CA PRO A 322 -9.74 -14.22 3.69
C PRO A 322 -8.37 -14.90 3.54
N GLY A 323 -7.62 -14.98 4.65
CA GLY A 323 -6.29 -15.57 4.70
C GLY A 323 -5.14 -14.67 4.22
N GLY A 324 -5.38 -13.40 3.87
CA GLY A 324 -4.32 -12.46 3.46
C GLY A 324 -3.68 -12.79 2.11
N ILE A 325 -4.39 -13.53 1.25
CA ILE A 325 -3.85 -14.05 -0.01
C ILE A 325 -4.70 -13.58 -1.19
N ALA A 326 -4.03 -13.22 -2.29
CA ALA A 326 -4.68 -12.90 -3.55
C ALA A 326 -5.25 -14.15 -4.22
N ALA A 327 -6.57 -14.21 -4.42
CA ALA A 327 -7.26 -15.34 -5.03
C ALA A 327 -7.58 -15.12 -6.53
N ASN A 328 -7.71 -16.20 -7.29
CA ASN A 328 -8.15 -16.14 -8.68
C ASN A 328 -9.64 -15.76 -8.79
N GLY A 329 -10.04 -15.24 -9.95
CA GLY A 329 -11.43 -14.92 -10.27
C GLY A 329 -11.88 -13.51 -9.91
N TRP A 330 -10.99 -12.69 -9.32
CA TRP A 330 -11.26 -11.28 -9.08
C TRP A 330 -11.35 -10.49 -10.38
N THR A 331 -12.16 -9.44 -10.39
CA THR A 331 -12.54 -8.76 -11.63
C THR A 331 -11.91 -7.38 -11.75
N LEU A 332 -11.18 -7.16 -12.84
CA LEU A 332 -10.85 -5.83 -13.33
C LEU A 332 -12.05 -5.27 -14.10
N ARG A 333 -12.56 -4.12 -13.67
CA ARG A 333 -13.63 -3.40 -14.37
C ARG A 333 -13.04 -2.31 -15.24
N LEU A 334 -13.46 -2.25 -16.49
CA LEU A 334 -12.99 -1.29 -17.48
C LEU A 334 -14.08 -0.28 -17.85
N ARG A 335 -13.69 0.98 -18.03
CA ARG A 335 -14.50 1.99 -18.68
C ARG A 335 -13.80 2.41 -19.98
N VAL A 336 -14.41 2.11 -21.12
CA VAL A 336 -13.82 2.45 -22.43
C VAL A 336 -14.38 3.78 -22.92
N ILE A 337 -13.50 4.73 -23.21
CA ILE A 337 -13.82 6.12 -23.53
C ILE A 337 -13.30 6.41 -24.94
N MET A 338 -14.16 6.86 -25.86
CA MET A 338 -13.79 7.09 -27.25
C MET A 338 -13.49 8.56 -27.52
N GLY A 339 -12.37 8.81 -28.23
CA GLY A 339 -11.93 10.13 -28.66
C GLY A 339 -11.61 10.17 -30.16
N GLY A 340 -12.50 10.78 -30.94
CA GLY A 340 -12.18 11.18 -32.32
C GLY A 340 -11.98 10.05 -33.33
N ILE A 341 -12.60 8.87 -33.11
CA ILE A 341 -12.49 7.72 -34.01
C ILE A 341 -13.72 7.67 -34.94
N ALA A 342 -13.49 7.69 -36.26
CA ALA A 342 -14.57 7.64 -37.24
C ALA A 342 -15.37 6.32 -37.14
N GLY A 343 -16.69 6.41 -37.00
CA GLY A 343 -17.58 5.24 -36.93
C GLY A 343 -17.52 4.45 -35.61
N LEU A 344 -16.79 4.94 -34.60
CA LEU A 344 -16.75 4.35 -33.27
C LEU A 344 -17.10 5.39 -32.20
N ASN A 345 -18.15 5.12 -31.44
CA ASN A 345 -18.63 5.90 -30.30
C ASN A 345 -19.25 4.96 -29.26
N ALA A 346 -19.75 5.49 -28.14
CA ALA A 346 -20.29 4.70 -27.03
C ALA A 346 -21.43 3.77 -27.47
N ALA A 347 -22.30 4.24 -28.36
CA ALA A 347 -23.42 3.47 -28.86
C ALA A 347 -22.99 2.35 -29.84
N ALA A 348 -21.94 2.57 -30.63
CA ALA A 348 -21.43 1.60 -31.60
C ALA A 348 -20.46 0.58 -30.98
N ALA A 349 -19.75 0.95 -29.91
CA ALA A 349 -18.68 0.15 -29.31
C ALA A 349 -19.09 -1.27 -28.88
N PRO A 350 -20.28 -1.52 -28.28
CA PRO A 350 -20.74 -2.88 -27.96
C PRO A 350 -20.87 -3.82 -29.17
N ARG A 351 -21.04 -3.26 -30.39
CA ARG A 351 -21.25 -4.02 -31.64
C ARG A 351 -20.06 -3.93 -32.59
N ASN A 352 -19.02 -3.16 -32.25
CA ASN A 352 -17.85 -3.01 -33.12
C ASN A 352 -17.00 -4.27 -33.06
N ALA A 353 -16.94 -5.02 -34.18
CA ALA A 353 -16.28 -6.32 -34.24
C ALA A 353 -14.80 -6.28 -33.83
N ARG A 354 -14.07 -5.23 -34.23
CA ARG A 354 -12.65 -5.07 -33.92
C ARG A 354 -12.42 -4.86 -32.43
N LEU A 355 -13.16 -3.93 -31.82
CA LEU A 355 -13.06 -3.66 -30.39
C LEU A 355 -13.46 -4.88 -29.54
N GLN A 356 -14.56 -5.55 -29.91
CA GLN A 356 -15.01 -6.75 -29.19
C GLN A 356 -14.01 -7.91 -29.32
N SER A 357 -13.38 -8.07 -30.50
CA SER A 357 -12.30 -9.05 -30.69
C SER A 357 -11.10 -8.73 -29.80
N ALA A 358 -10.67 -7.46 -29.74
CA ALA A 358 -9.57 -7.02 -28.89
C ALA A 358 -9.86 -7.23 -27.39
N LEU A 359 -11.04 -6.84 -26.91
CA LEU A 359 -11.47 -7.04 -25.53
C LEU A 359 -11.60 -8.53 -25.18
N SER A 360 -12.08 -9.35 -26.11
CA SER A 360 -12.15 -10.81 -25.93
C SER A 360 -10.76 -11.42 -25.79
N ARG A 361 -9.78 -10.97 -26.60
CA ARG A 361 -8.41 -11.46 -26.51
C ARG A 361 -7.73 -11.00 -25.22
N MET A 362 -7.89 -9.74 -24.83
CA MET A 362 -7.41 -9.22 -23.54
C MET A 362 -7.99 -10.02 -22.36
N ARG A 363 -9.28 -10.35 -22.40
CA ARG A 363 -9.93 -11.21 -21.39
C ARG A 363 -9.27 -12.59 -21.31
N ALA A 364 -8.92 -13.19 -22.45
CA ALA A 364 -8.21 -14.48 -22.47
C ALA A 364 -6.80 -14.39 -21.88
N ILE A 365 -6.06 -13.31 -22.17
CA ILE A 365 -4.72 -13.06 -21.61
C ILE A 365 -4.80 -12.96 -20.09
N TYR A 366 -5.70 -12.14 -19.55
CA TYR A 366 -5.82 -11.92 -18.10
C TYR A 366 -6.42 -13.13 -17.37
N ALA A 367 -7.33 -13.88 -18.00
CA ALA A 367 -7.86 -15.11 -17.45
C ALA A 367 -6.78 -16.19 -17.25
N SER A 368 -5.71 -16.18 -18.07
CA SER A 368 -4.57 -17.11 -17.92
C SER A 368 -3.85 -16.98 -16.57
N VAL A 369 -3.99 -15.82 -15.91
CA VAL A 369 -3.47 -15.52 -14.58
C VAL A 369 -4.58 -15.20 -13.59
N GLY A 370 -5.78 -15.77 -13.79
CA GLY A 370 -6.86 -15.69 -12.81
C GLY A 370 -7.45 -14.30 -12.60
N VAL A 371 -7.30 -13.37 -13.54
CA VAL A 371 -7.96 -12.06 -13.53
C VAL A 371 -9.14 -12.08 -14.51
N ASN A 372 -10.34 -11.85 -14.00
CA ASN A 372 -11.54 -11.65 -14.81
C ASN A 372 -11.58 -10.21 -15.34
N LEU A 373 -12.18 -10.01 -16.51
CA LEU A 373 -12.32 -8.70 -17.13
C LEU A 373 -13.78 -8.43 -17.48
N ALA A 374 -14.32 -7.35 -16.89
CA ALA A 374 -15.65 -6.83 -17.17
C ALA A 374 -15.55 -5.43 -17.78
N VAL A 375 -16.36 -5.15 -18.81
CA VAL A 375 -16.53 -3.78 -19.31
C VAL A 375 -17.77 -3.22 -18.65
N GLU A 376 -17.59 -2.23 -17.79
CA GLU A 376 -18.68 -1.60 -17.05
C GLU A 376 -19.48 -0.63 -17.91
N GLY A 377 -18.83 -0.03 -18.91
CA GLY A 377 -19.51 0.83 -19.85
C GLY A 377 -18.62 1.42 -20.92
N TYR A 378 -19.29 2.11 -21.84
CA TYR A 378 -18.69 2.87 -22.91
C TYR A 378 -19.09 4.33 -22.75
N ALA A 379 -18.17 5.26 -23.01
CA ALA A 379 -18.44 6.69 -22.96
C ALA A 379 -17.77 7.41 -24.13
N ASP A 380 -18.31 8.56 -24.52
CA ASP A 380 -17.72 9.43 -25.51
C ASP A 380 -17.10 10.65 -24.83
N LEU A 381 -15.96 11.10 -25.35
CA LEU A 381 -15.50 12.46 -25.07
C LEU A 381 -16.50 13.48 -25.66
N SER A 382 -16.52 14.68 -25.09
CA SER A 382 -17.25 15.80 -25.70
C SER A 382 -16.78 16.02 -27.15
N ALA A 383 -17.62 16.58 -28.03
CA ALA A 383 -17.21 16.79 -29.43
C ALA A 383 -15.93 17.63 -29.56
N ALA A 384 -15.74 18.63 -28.69
CA ALA A 384 -14.53 19.44 -28.65
C ALA A 384 -13.30 18.63 -28.20
N ASP A 385 -13.44 17.82 -27.14
CA ASP A 385 -12.37 16.95 -26.66
C ASP A 385 -12.05 15.83 -27.65
N ALA A 386 -13.06 15.25 -28.30
CA ALA A 386 -12.89 14.24 -29.33
C ALA A 386 -12.13 14.79 -30.54
N ALA A 387 -12.37 16.06 -30.93
CA ALA A 387 -11.62 16.72 -31.99
C ALA A 387 -10.18 17.04 -31.57
N ARG A 388 -9.98 17.51 -30.34
CA ARG A 388 -8.66 17.81 -29.78
C ARG A 388 -7.82 16.54 -29.67
N PHE A 389 -8.28 15.58 -28.87
CA PHE A 389 -7.53 14.38 -28.49
C PHE A 389 -7.62 13.23 -29.51
N ALA A 390 -8.10 13.49 -30.74
CA ALA A 390 -8.15 12.46 -31.77
C ALA A 390 -6.74 11.88 -32.03
N THR A 391 -5.73 12.74 -32.06
CA THR A 391 -4.33 12.33 -32.19
C THR A 391 -3.49 13.04 -31.14
N ILE A 392 -2.87 12.28 -30.25
CA ILE A 392 -2.05 12.83 -29.17
C ILE A 392 -0.69 13.24 -29.71
N ASP A 393 -0.37 14.53 -29.66
CA ASP A 393 0.83 15.12 -30.26
C ASP A 393 1.81 15.75 -29.26
N SER A 394 1.51 15.67 -27.96
CA SER A 394 2.36 16.16 -26.88
C SER A 394 2.09 15.44 -25.56
N GLN A 395 3.04 15.50 -24.63
CA GLN A 395 2.84 14.99 -23.27
C GLN A 395 1.77 15.78 -22.52
N GLU A 396 1.71 17.10 -22.75
CA GLU A 396 0.72 17.99 -22.15
C GLU A 396 -0.69 17.60 -22.59
N GLU A 397 -0.87 17.26 -23.87
CA GLU A 397 -2.14 16.77 -24.39
C GLU A 397 -2.53 15.42 -23.79
N LEU A 398 -1.58 14.47 -23.69
CA LEU A 398 -1.82 13.19 -23.03
C LEU A 398 -2.29 13.37 -21.58
N ARG A 399 -1.60 14.24 -20.82
CA ARG A 399 -1.97 14.55 -19.43
C ARG A 399 -3.37 15.17 -19.36
N ALA A 400 -3.70 16.07 -20.27
CA ALA A 400 -5.03 16.68 -20.35
C ALA A 400 -6.12 15.67 -20.72
N LEU A 401 -5.82 14.67 -21.55
CA LEU A 401 -6.74 13.58 -21.86
C LEU A 401 -7.06 12.75 -20.60
N PHE A 402 -6.05 12.34 -19.82
CA PHE A 402 -6.30 11.56 -18.60
C PHE A 402 -7.14 12.30 -17.56
N GLN A 403 -7.02 13.63 -17.50
CA GLN A 403 -7.87 14.46 -16.65
C GLN A 403 -9.36 14.42 -17.05
N ARG A 404 -9.71 13.96 -18.26
CA ARG A 404 -11.12 13.77 -18.68
C ARG A 404 -11.84 12.62 -17.99
N SER A 405 -11.11 11.83 -17.19
CA SER A 405 -11.74 10.91 -16.24
C SER A 405 -12.38 11.63 -15.04
N SER A 406 -12.22 12.95 -14.90
CA SER A 406 -12.84 13.74 -13.82
C SER A 406 -14.35 13.47 -13.73
N GLY A 407 -14.83 13.16 -12.52
CA GLY A 407 -16.24 12.84 -12.28
C GLY A 407 -16.59 11.35 -12.38
N MET A 408 -15.65 10.50 -12.81
CA MET A 408 -15.76 9.06 -12.62
C MET A 408 -15.63 8.69 -11.14
N THR A 409 -16.22 7.56 -10.76
CA THR A 409 -16.22 7.02 -9.39
C THR A 409 -16.08 5.49 -9.44
N GLY A 410 -15.68 4.90 -8.31
CA GLY A 410 -15.57 3.45 -8.15
C GLY A 410 -14.22 2.89 -8.61
N ASP A 411 -14.09 1.57 -8.52
CA ASP A 411 -12.87 0.84 -8.87
C ASP A 411 -12.92 0.35 -10.32
N VAL A 412 -12.72 1.29 -11.23
CA VAL A 412 -12.67 1.07 -12.68
C VAL A 412 -11.37 1.61 -13.27
N LEU A 413 -10.88 0.96 -14.31
CA LEU A 413 -9.77 1.45 -15.13
C LEU A 413 -10.30 2.20 -16.37
N PRO A 414 -10.06 3.52 -16.48
CA PRO A 414 -10.37 4.27 -17.70
C PRO A 414 -9.40 3.89 -18.83
N ILE A 415 -9.97 3.52 -19.98
CA ILE A 415 -9.23 3.27 -21.21
C ILE A 415 -9.71 4.28 -22.26
N PHE A 416 -8.83 5.19 -22.65
CA PHE A 416 -9.07 6.13 -23.73
C PHE A 416 -8.62 5.53 -25.06
N LEU A 417 -9.57 5.35 -25.98
CA LEU A 417 -9.29 5.00 -27.37
C LEU A 417 -9.26 6.26 -28.21
N VAL A 418 -8.09 6.56 -28.76
CA VAL A 418 -7.86 7.70 -29.66
C VAL A 418 -7.53 7.19 -31.06
N ARG A 419 -7.60 8.03 -32.09
CA ARG A 419 -7.21 7.62 -33.45
C ARG A 419 -5.73 7.23 -33.50
N GLY A 420 -4.85 8.06 -32.92
CA GLY A 420 -3.42 7.78 -32.92
C GLY A 420 -2.60 8.55 -31.88
N ILE A 421 -1.33 8.19 -31.77
CA ILE A 421 -0.32 8.91 -30.98
C ILE A 421 0.79 9.29 -31.96
N SER A 422 1.12 10.57 -32.03
CA SER A 422 2.11 11.11 -32.96
C SER A 422 3.53 10.81 -32.49
N SER A 423 4.43 10.53 -33.43
CA SER A 423 5.88 10.46 -33.16
C SER A 423 6.44 11.79 -32.64
N ALA A 424 5.80 12.91 -32.99
CA ALA A 424 6.17 14.24 -32.52
C ALA A 424 5.87 14.47 -31.03
N ALA A 425 5.08 13.59 -30.37
CA ALA A 425 4.67 13.76 -28.99
C ALA A 425 5.80 13.62 -27.95
N GLY A 426 7.01 13.25 -28.39
CA GLY A 426 8.09 12.92 -27.48
C GLY A 426 7.76 11.70 -26.62
N LEU A 427 6.96 10.78 -27.18
CA LEU A 427 6.45 9.56 -26.57
C LEU A 427 6.99 8.31 -27.28
N GLU A 428 8.21 8.39 -27.83
CA GLU A 428 8.95 7.22 -28.33
C GLU A 428 8.21 6.35 -29.37
N ASN A 429 7.35 6.98 -30.20
CA ASN A 429 6.46 6.29 -31.15
C ASN A 429 5.52 5.25 -30.50
N ALA A 430 5.12 5.50 -29.24
CA ALA A 430 4.20 4.65 -28.53
C ALA A 430 2.86 4.52 -29.28
N ILE A 431 2.31 3.31 -29.24
CA ILE A 431 0.96 3.01 -29.75
C ILE A 431 -0.07 2.85 -28.63
N GLY A 432 0.38 2.92 -27.38
CA GLY A 432 -0.42 3.01 -26.16
C GLY A 432 0.46 3.49 -25.01
N ILE A 433 -0.15 4.07 -23.98
CA ILE A 433 0.55 4.60 -22.80
C ILE A 433 -0.33 4.46 -21.56
N ALA A 434 0.21 3.86 -20.50
CA ALA A 434 -0.33 3.96 -19.15
C ALA A 434 -0.01 5.31 -18.49
N GLY A 435 -0.98 5.86 -17.76
CA GLY A 435 -0.81 7.09 -17.00
C GLY A 435 0.26 6.99 -15.88
N GLY A 436 0.60 5.78 -15.45
CA GLY A 436 1.69 5.51 -14.51
C GLY A 436 1.93 4.01 -14.28
N ILE A 437 3.04 3.69 -13.61
CA ILE A 437 3.39 2.34 -13.13
C ILE A 437 3.79 2.47 -11.66
N ASN A 438 2.93 2.24 -10.67
CA ASN A 438 1.50 1.98 -10.77
C ASN A 438 0.70 3.22 -11.19
N GLY A 439 -0.42 3.02 -11.89
CA GLY A 439 -1.44 4.04 -12.04
C GLY A 439 -2.14 4.30 -10.70
N PRO A 440 -2.77 5.48 -10.50
CA PRO A 440 -3.44 5.82 -9.24
C PRO A 440 -4.79 5.06 -9.13
N PRO A 441 -4.88 4.00 -8.32
CA PRO A 441 -6.03 3.09 -8.35
C PRO A 441 -7.31 3.81 -7.88
N GLY A 442 -8.34 3.86 -8.72
CA GLY A 442 -9.65 4.46 -8.37
C GLY A 442 -9.63 5.99 -8.19
N ILE A 443 -8.53 6.67 -8.53
CA ILE A 443 -8.43 8.13 -8.45
C ILE A 443 -8.46 8.69 -9.85
N PHE A 444 -9.46 9.51 -10.12
CA PHE A 444 -9.76 10.05 -11.44
C PHE A 444 -9.43 11.54 -11.56
N GLY A 445 -9.39 12.06 -12.78
CA GLY A 445 -9.17 13.48 -13.06
C GLY A 445 -7.73 13.95 -12.85
N THR A 446 -6.77 13.03 -12.74
CA THR A 446 -5.33 13.37 -12.66
C THR A 446 -4.65 13.21 -14.01
N VAL A 447 -3.43 13.73 -14.13
CA VAL A 447 -2.56 13.55 -15.31
C VAL A 447 -2.07 12.11 -15.51
N SER A 448 -2.48 11.18 -14.64
CA SER A 448 -2.10 9.77 -14.67
C SER A 448 -3.30 8.80 -14.57
N SER A 449 -4.53 9.32 -14.61
CA SER A 449 -5.77 8.55 -14.38
C SER A 449 -6.27 7.81 -15.63
N GLY A 450 -5.50 6.83 -16.11
CA GLY A 450 -5.99 5.84 -17.07
C GLY A 450 -4.93 5.26 -17.98
N VAL A 451 -5.40 4.65 -19.07
CA VAL A 451 -4.60 4.11 -20.18
C VAL A 451 -5.08 4.74 -21.47
N VAL A 452 -4.19 5.10 -22.38
CA VAL A 452 -4.53 5.47 -23.76
C VAL A 452 -4.05 4.38 -24.72
N ALA A 453 -4.84 4.09 -25.74
CA ALA A 453 -4.43 3.22 -26.85
C ALA A 453 -4.82 3.82 -28.19
N SER A 454 -3.91 3.74 -29.15
CA SER A 454 -4.14 4.09 -30.55
C SER A 454 -5.08 3.07 -31.20
N TRP A 455 -6.11 3.56 -31.86
CA TRP A 455 -6.98 2.76 -32.71
C TRP A 455 -6.26 2.34 -34.00
N ASP A 456 -5.48 3.24 -34.60
CA ASP A 456 -4.74 2.98 -35.83
C ASP A 456 -3.40 2.28 -35.52
N ASN A 457 -3.51 1.04 -35.04
CA ASN A 457 -2.38 0.19 -34.62
C ASN A 457 -2.33 -1.17 -35.36
N THR A 458 -2.92 -1.23 -36.55
CA THR A 458 -2.75 -2.37 -37.46
C THR A 458 -1.45 -2.21 -38.24
N PHE A 459 -0.49 -3.10 -38.02
CA PHE A 459 0.79 -3.11 -38.72
C PHE A 459 0.82 -4.28 -39.71
N GLY A 460 0.73 -3.96 -41.00
CA GLY A 460 0.63 -4.96 -42.05
C GLY A 460 -0.68 -5.77 -41.90
N ARG A 461 -0.57 -7.05 -41.54
CA ARG A 461 -1.73 -7.95 -41.34
C ARG A 461 -2.05 -8.20 -39.87
N THR A 462 -1.30 -7.62 -38.95
CA THR A 462 -1.42 -7.88 -37.52
C THR A 462 -2.12 -6.71 -36.85
N ASP A 463 -3.28 -6.96 -36.25
CA ASP A 463 -3.96 -6.01 -35.38
C ASP A 463 -3.40 -6.15 -33.95
N LEU A 464 -2.78 -5.08 -33.43
CA LEU A 464 -2.12 -5.09 -32.13
C LEU A 464 -3.02 -4.58 -30.99
N LEU A 465 -4.27 -4.18 -31.28
CA LEU A 465 -5.12 -3.52 -30.27
C LEU A 465 -5.30 -4.34 -28.99
N ALA A 466 -5.47 -5.66 -29.11
CA ALA A 466 -5.57 -6.53 -27.94
C ALA A 466 -4.32 -6.48 -27.05
N GLN A 467 -3.13 -6.59 -27.66
CA GLN A 467 -1.86 -6.61 -26.93
C GLN A 467 -1.54 -5.24 -26.34
N VAL A 468 -1.75 -4.16 -27.09
CA VAL A 468 -1.55 -2.79 -26.58
C VAL A 468 -2.44 -2.55 -25.36
N LEU A 469 -3.73 -2.86 -25.45
CA LEU A 469 -4.64 -2.71 -24.31
C LEU A 469 -4.18 -3.54 -23.12
N ALA A 470 -3.84 -4.81 -23.33
CA ALA A 470 -3.40 -5.71 -22.26
C ALA A 470 -2.08 -5.26 -21.62
N HIS A 471 -1.12 -4.78 -22.41
CA HIS A 471 0.20 -4.31 -21.99
C HIS A 471 0.09 -3.03 -21.18
N GLU A 472 -0.59 -2.01 -21.70
CA GLU A 472 -0.71 -0.72 -21.00
C GLU A 472 -1.59 -0.83 -19.75
N CYS A 473 -2.64 -1.66 -19.78
CA CYS A 473 -3.38 -1.96 -18.56
C CYS A 473 -2.50 -2.74 -17.56
N GLY A 474 -1.60 -3.60 -18.03
CA GLY A 474 -0.61 -4.28 -17.19
C GLY A 474 0.28 -3.27 -16.47
N HIS A 475 0.80 -2.27 -17.19
CA HIS A 475 1.55 -1.15 -16.61
C HIS A 475 0.76 -0.38 -15.55
N TYR A 476 -0.49 -0.02 -15.85
CA TYR A 476 -1.34 0.65 -14.88
C TYR A 476 -1.52 -0.17 -13.60
N LEU A 477 -1.62 -1.49 -13.74
CA LEU A 477 -1.76 -2.46 -12.65
C LEU A 477 -0.45 -2.82 -11.94
N GLY A 478 0.67 -2.21 -12.36
CA GLY A 478 1.95 -2.29 -11.66
C GLY A 478 2.95 -3.23 -12.27
N LEU A 479 2.66 -3.79 -13.45
CA LEU A 479 3.60 -4.61 -14.17
C LEU A 479 4.69 -3.75 -14.81
N TRP A 480 5.93 -4.21 -14.70
CA TRP A 480 7.07 -3.60 -15.36
C TRP A 480 7.34 -4.35 -16.65
N HIS A 481 8.17 -3.77 -17.52
CA HIS A 481 8.66 -4.54 -18.64
C HIS A 481 9.42 -5.77 -18.14
N THR A 482 9.08 -6.95 -18.65
CA THR A 482 9.80 -8.20 -18.37
C THR A 482 11.29 -8.04 -18.68
N MET A 483 11.58 -7.33 -19.77
CA MET A 483 12.91 -6.86 -20.14
C MET A 483 12.77 -5.55 -20.88
N GLU A 484 13.65 -4.60 -20.57
CA GLU A 484 13.77 -3.32 -21.26
C GLU A 484 14.64 -3.47 -22.51
N ARG A 485 14.53 -2.51 -23.45
CA ARG A 485 15.38 -2.48 -24.64
C ARG A 485 16.86 -2.42 -24.30
N ASN A 486 17.19 -1.59 -23.31
CA ASN A 486 18.54 -1.29 -22.90
C ASN A 486 18.88 -2.05 -21.61
N PRO A 487 20.16 -2.42 -21.41
CA PRO A 487 20.58 -3.02 -20.15
C PRO A 487 20.40 -2.06 -18.98
N ALA A 488 20.36 -2.58 -17.76
CA ALA A 488 20.32 -1.77 -16.55
C ALA A 488 21.50 -0.79 -16.51
N CYS A 489 21.26 0.43 -16.02
CA CYS A 489 22.37 1.35 -15.76
C CYS A 489 23.31 0.75 -14.70
N THR A 490 24.61 0.96 -14.85
CA THR A 490 25.61 0.57 -13.85
C THR A 490 26.12 1.77 -13.05
N THR A 491 25.91 2.98 -13.58
CA THR A 491 26.27 4.25 -12.94
C THR A 491 25.18 5.28 -13.21
N ALA A 492 25.05 6.29 -12.33
CA ALA A 492 24.01 7.32 -12.43
C ALA A 492 24.13 8.23 -13.68
N GLY A 493 25.28 8.23 -14.37
CA GLY A 493 25.52 9.04 -15.56
C GLY A 493 25.60 8.25 -16.87
N GLN A 494 25.34 6.94 -16.84
CA GLN A 494 25.39 6.12 -18.05
C GLN A 494 24.26 6.53 -19.02
N ALA A 495 24.62 6.75 -20.28
CA ALA A 495 23.66 6.91 -21.38
C ALA A 495 23.28 5.53 -21.95
N ASP A 496 22.15 5.46 -22.66
CA ASP A 496 21.68 4.24 -23.36
C ASP A 496 21.51 3.02 -22.45
N CYS A 497 21.04 3.25 -21.23
CA CYS A 497 20.69 2.22 -20.27
C CYS A 497 19.28 2.43 -19.72
N SER A 498 18.67 1.38 -19.20
CA SER A 498 17.43 1.47 -18.44
C SER A 498 17.73 1.91 -17.02
N LEU A 499 17.24 3.10 -16.67
CA LEU A 499 17.33 3.66 -15.32
C LEU A 499 16.56 2.81 -14.30
N TRP A 500 15.59 2.00 -14.72
CA TRP A 500 14.65 1.29 -13.83
C TRP A 500 14.92 -0.21 -13.76
N GLY A 501 16.15 -0.63 -14.07
CA GLY A 501 16.50 -2.04 -14.24
C GLY A 501 16.22 -2.52 -15.67
N GLY A 502 17.04 -3.45 -16.15
CA GLY A 502 16.92 -4.01 -17.50
C GLY A 502 15.92 -5.15 -17.60
N VAL A 503 15.46 -5.67 -16.45
CA VAL A 503 14.58 -6.83 -16.32
C VAL A 503 13.62 -6.65 -15.15
N ASP A 504 12.44 -7.26 -15.23
CA ASP A 504 11.51 -7.32 -14.12
C ASP A 504 12.11 -8.16 -12.97
N ASN A 505 11.90 -7.74 -11.73
CA ASN A 505 12.46 -8.38 -10.55
C ASN A 505 11.59 -9.53 -10.00
N LEU A 506 10.61 -10.00 -10.77
CA LEU A 506 9.84 -11.19 -10.44
C LEU A 506 10.64 -12.44 -10.77
N THR A 507 10.74 -13.36 -9.80
CA THR A 507 11.54 -14.59 -9.91
C THR A 507 11.10 -15.51 -11.05
N ASP A 508 9.86 -15.38 -11.53
CA ASP A 508 9.30 -16.18 -12.62
C ASP A 508 9.24 -15.44 -13.96
N THR A 509 9.87 -14.27 -14.05
CA THR A 509 10.07 -13.55 -15.31
C THR A 509 11.47 -13.83 -15.88
N PRO A 510 11.60 -14.08 -17.20
CA PRO A 510 12.89 -14.41 -17.80
C PRO A 510 13.81 -13.19 -17.92
N ALA A 511 15.07 -13.37 -17.54
CA ALA A 511 16.12 -12.36 -17.66
C ALA A 511 16.88 -12.40 -19.01
N THR A 512 16.43 -13.18 -19.99
CA THR A 512 17.04 -13.23 -21.33
C THR A 512 16.06 -12.74 -22.39
N MET A 513 16.58 -12.09 -23.44
CA MET A 513 15.76 -11.56 -24.53
C MET A 513 14.90 -12.65 -25.21
N ALA A 514 15.49 -13.83 -25.47
CA ALA A 514 14.78 -14.95 -26.07
C ALA A 514 13.60 -15.41 -25.20
N GLY A 515 13.79 -15.48 -23.87
CA GLY A 515 12.71 -15.81 -22.94
C GLY A 515 11.67 -14.70 -22.83
N ALA A 516 12.12 -13.45 -22.65
CA ALA A 516 11.28 -12.29 -22.42
C ALA A 516 10.36 -11.97 -23.59
N SER A 517 10.82 -12.19 -24.83
CA SER A 517 10.07 -11.88 -26.06
C SER A 517 8.70 -12.56 -26.19
N ARG A 518 8.40 -13.55 -25.36
CA ARG A 518 7.10 -14.26 -25.32
C ARG A 518 6.11 -13.65 -24.33
N TYR A 519 6.58 -12.79 -23.43
CA TYR A 519 5.77 -12.20 -22.37
C TYR A 519 5.08 -10.92 -22.83
N LEU A 520 3.86 -10.73 -22.33
CA LEU A 520 3.03 -9.55 -22.59
C LEU A 520 3.80 -8.26 -22.33
N MET A 521 4.54 -8.23 -21.22
CA MET A 521 5.30 -7.06 -20.80
C MET A 521 6.69 -6.96 -21.43
N TYR A 522 6.97 -7.67 -22.52
CA TYR A 522 8.18 -7.38 -23.29
C TYR A 522 8.07 -6.01 -23.95
N TRP A 523 9.13 -5.19 -23.90
CA TRP A 523 9.13 -3.80 -24.37
C TRP A 523 8.73 -3.62 -25.85
N THR A 524 8.79 -4.69 -26.65
CA THR A 524 8.34 -4.70 -28.05
C THR A 524 7.12 -5.58 -28.21
N THR A 525 6.09 -5.05 -28.87
CA THR A 525 4.91 -5.84 -29.25
C THR A 525 5.19 -6.59 -30.55
N SER A 526 4.98 -7.91 -30.57
CA SER A 526 5.21 -8.76 -31.75
C SER A 526 3.93 -9.37 -32.33
N GLY A 527 2.78 -9.17 -31.70
CA GLY A 527 1.54 -9.86 -32.07
C GLY A 527 1.38 -11.25 -31.48
N SER A 528 2.41 -11.76 -30.77
CA SER A 528 2.40 -13.12 -30.18
C SER A 528 2.93 -13.16 -28.75
N ASN A 529 3.43 -12.04 -28.22
CA ASN A 529 3.91 -11.92 -26.87
C ASN A 529 2.74 -11.67 -25.91
N GLU A 530 2.15 -12.74 -25.39
CA GLU A 530 0.92 -12.68 -24.59
C GLU A 530 1.01 -13.44 -23.26
N LEU A 531 2.19 -14.01 -22.95
CA LEU A 531 2.36 -14.71 -21.67
C LEU A 531 2.42 -13.71 -20.51
N VAL A 532 1.71 -14.02 -19.44
CA VAL A 532 1.81 -13.30 -18.17
C VAL A 532 2.30 -14.31 -17.14
N SER A 533 3.35 -13.98 -16.38
CA SER A 533 3.88 -14.88 -15.36
C SER A 533 2.89 -15.05 -14.19
N ALA A 534 3.05 -16.09 -13.38
CA ALA A 534 2.23 -16.26 -12.18
C ALA A 534 2.44 -15.09 -11.20
N GLY A 535 3.67 -14.59 -11.13
CA GLY A 535 4.04 -13.43 -10.34
C GLY A 535 3.47 -12.13 -10.84
N GLN A 536 3.45 -11.91 -12.15
CA GLN A 536 2.75 -10.78 -12.74
C GLN A 536 1.24 -10.88 -12.44
N GLY A 537 0.67 -12.09 -12.50
CA GLY A 537 -0.70 -12.34 -12.05
C GLY A 537 -0.96 -11.95 -10.59
N LEU A 538 -0.06 -12.33 -9.68
CA LEU A 538 -0.13 -11.94 -8.27
C LEU A 538 -0.06 -10.42 -8.10
N MET A 539 0.83 -9.74 -8.83
CA MET A 539 0.93 -8.29 -8.81
C MET A 539 -0.37 -7.61 -9.25
N MET A 540 -0.95 -8.07 -10.38
CA MET A 540 -2.23 -7.55 -10.87
C MET A 540 -3.34 -7.76 -9.83
N ARG A 541 -3.45 -8.97 -9.28
CA ARG A 541 -4.44 -9.27 -8.24
C ARG A 541 -4.12 -8.60 -6.92
N GLY A 542 -2.92 -8.07 -6.70
CA GLY A 542 -2.60 -7.19 -5.58
C GLY A 542 -3.12 -5.76 -5.78
N ASN A 543 -3.44 -5.34 -7.00
CA ASN A 543 -3.93 -3.99 -7.25
C ASN A 543 -5.33 -3.77 -6.62
N PRO A 544 -5.60 -2.62 -5.98
CA PRO A 544 -6.89 -2.35 -5.35
C PRO A 544 -8.10 -2.38 -6.31
N ILE A 545 -7.93 -2.08 -7.60
CA ILE A 545 -9.06 -2.05 -8.55
C ILE A 545 -9.48 -3.43 -9.09
N ILE A 546 -8.82 -4.52 -8.67
CA ILE A 546 -9.17 -5.89 -9.08
C ILE A 546 -9.74 -6.65 -7.89
N HIS A 547 -11.05 -6.86 -7.76
CA HIS A 547 -11.63 -7.60 -6.64
C HIS A 547 -12.93 -8.30 -7.03
#